data_AF-A0AA37IHH7-F1
#
_entry.id   AF-A0AA37IHH7-F1
#
_cell.length_a   1.000
_cell.length_b   1.000
_cell.length_c   1.000
_cell.angle_alpha   90.00
_cell.angle_beta   90.00
_cell.angle_gamma   90.00
#
_symmetry.space_group_name_H-M   'P 1'
#
loop_
_entity.id
_entity.type
_entity.pdbx_description
1 polymer ?
#
loop_
_entity_poly.entity_id
_entity_poly.type
_entity_poly.pdbx_seq_one_letter_code
_entity_poly.pdbx_strand_id
1 'polypeptide(L)'
;MVTTHHRLSHPDYGPARDRDDFDALKCCRNVTVMPSSKWTFASRFRRNAFGWRSSLPIQRLKEAVSEIRSVARTDRALAADGAVLLLEKLSPALEHVDSSSGALGSAVNRAIEALVPLIAAADVAPAARERWLERLFEALQDDQMPYIESLGEHWGTLCVTPSLASDWADRLLPLVTHVLEAEGFNYFVGVVPCLSALYAAGRFEEIVELVRRDRLSSWWYRRWAVDALVCLGRPGDALRLAEASRGLNAPESAIARTCETILLESGMTEEAYERYAFAANRAGTYLATFRAITKKYPGKAPATILSDLVRSEPGS
;
A
#
# COMPACT_ATOMS: atom_id res chain seq x y z
N MET A 1 48.59 25.16 28.17
CA MET A 1 47.86 23.95 28.59
C MET A 1 46.78 24.34 29.59
N VAL A 2 45.70 24.98 29.11
CA VAL A 2 44.38 25.12 29.76
C VAL A 2 43.43 25.45 28.61
N THR A 3 42.54 24.53 28.27
CA THR A 3 41.54 24.71 27.21
C THR A 3 40.26 25.23 27.86
N THR A 4 39.92 26.49 27.59
CA THR A 4 38.67 27.12 28.02
C THR A 4 37.55 26.75 27.04
N HIS A 5 36.49 26.13 27.55
CA HIS A 5 35.26 25.85 26.79
C HIS A 5 34.54 27.15 26.43
N HIS A 6 34.50 27.49 25.14
CA HIS A 6 33.56 28.48 24.62
C HIS A 6 32.20 27.81 24.39
N ARG A 7 31.17 28.24 25.15
CA ARG A 7 29.76 28.03 24.81
C ARG A 7 29.47 28.73 23.48
N LEU A 8 28.99 27.99 22.49
CA LEU A 8 28.28 28.54 21.34
C LEU A 8 26.80 28.26 21.53
N SER A 9 26.04 29.35 21.44
CA SER A 9 24.60 29.44 21.63
C SER A 9 23.82 28.59 20.62
N HIS A 10 22.83 27.86 21.10
CA HIS A 10 21.80 27.23 20.27
C HIS A 10 20.91 28.33 19.63
N PRO A 11 20.60 28.28 18.33
CA PRO A 11 19.49 29.02 17.79
C PRO A 11 18.16 28.31 18.12
N ASP A 12 17.22 29.10 18.65
CA ASP A 12 15.81 28.78 18.82
C ASP A 12 15.19 28.19 17.54
N TYR A 13 14.66 26.98 17.62
CA TYR A 13 13.72 26.45 16.64
C TYR A 13 12.32 26.98 16.98
N GLY A 14 11.89 28.03 16.29
CA GLY A 14 10.49 28.45 16.26
C GLY A 14 9.62 27.45 15.47
N PRO A 15 8.31 27.36 15.76
CA PRO A 15 7.44 26.38 15.11
C PRO A 15 7.18 26.76 13.64
N ALA A 16 7.42 25.81 12.74
CA ALA A 16 7.09 25.92 11.32
C ALA A 16 5.56 26.13 11.15
N ARG A 17 5.21 27.28 10.60
CA ARG A 17 3.88 27.62 10.11
C ARG A 17 3.79 27.15 8.66
N ASP A 18 3.17 25.99 8.43
CA ASP A 18 2.70 25.57 7.10
C ASP A 18 1.40 24.76 7.26
N ARG A 19 0.40 25.36 7.92
CA ARG A 19 -0.98 24.85 7.98
C ARG A 19 -1.96 25.64 7.10
N ASP A 20 -1.50 26.69 6.44
CA ASP A 20 -2.39 27.69 5.83
C ASP A 20 -2.68 27.48 4.34
N ASP A 21 -1.99 26.55 3.65
CA ASP A 21 -2.19 26.30 2.20
C ASP A 21 -3.25 25.23 1.87
N PHE A 22 -3.78 24.53 2.89
CA PHE A 22 -4.76 23.44 2.68
C PHE A 22 -6.22 23.81 2.99
N ASP A 23 -6.48 24.97 3.58
CA ASP A 23 -7.85 25.43 3.85
C ASP A 23 -8.58 25.94 2.58
N ALA A 24 -7.89 26.04 1.44
CA ALA A 24 -8.47 26.50 0.17
C ALA A 24 -9.34 25.46 -0.57
N LEU A 25 -9.46 24.22 -0.09
CA LEU A 25 -10.31 23.17 -0.69
C LEU A 25 -11.68 23.02 -0.02
N LYS A 26 -12.00 23.80 1.01
CA LYS A 26 -13.27 23.72 1.74
C LYS A 26 -14.29 24.74 1.22
N CYS A 27 -14.92 24.46 0.07
CA CYS A 27 -16.08 25.23 -0.38
C CYS A 27 -17.38 24.40 -0.33
N CYS A 28 -18.18 24.73 0.69
CA CYS A 28 -19.58 24.43 0.97
C CYS A 28 -20.40 23.62 -0.05
N ARG A 29 -20.83 22.40 0.36
CA ARG A 29 -22.16 21.86 0.02
C ARG A 29 -22.81 21.28 1.26
N ASN A 30 -24.01 21.78 1.56
CA ASN A 30 -24.86 21.28 2.65
C ASN A 30 -25.15 19.79 2.44
N VAL A 31 -24.64 18.98 3.35
CA VAL A 31 -24.90 17.55 3.40
C VAL A 31 -26.06 17.28 4.35
N THR A 32 -27.10 16.62 3.86
CA THR A 32 -28.03 15.89 4.71
C THR A 32 -27.27 14.72 5.35
N VAL A 33 -26.90 14.86 6.62
CA VAL A 33 -26.27 13.80 7.40
C VAL A 33 -27.31 12.71 7.67
N MET A 34 -27.13 11.52 7.11
CA MET A 34 -27.93 10.36 7.53
C MET A 34 -27.53 9.93 8.95
N PRO A 35 -28.48 9.54 9.82
CA PRO A 35 -28.20 9.31 11.24
C PRO A 35 -27.24 8.12 11.46
N SER A 36 -26.20 8.36 12.26
CA SER A 36 -25.08 7.43 12.51
C SER A 36 -25.39 6.27 13.47
N SER A 37 -26.60 5.71 13.45
CA SER A 37 -27.08 4.74 14.46
C SER A 37 -27.36 3.32 13.95
N LYS A 38 -26.83 2.91 12.78
CA LYS A 38 -27.05 1.55 12.23
C LYS A 38 -25.94 0.51 12.51
N TRP A 39 -24.70 0.93 12.71
CA TRP A 39 -23.57 0.00 12.78
C TRP A 39 -23.14 -0.29 14.22
N THR A 40 -23.14 -1.55 14.62
CA THR A 40 -22.72 -1.98 15.96
C THR A 40 -21.24 -1.66 16.17
N PHE A 41 -20.41 -1.91 15.17
CA PHE A 41 -18.98 -1.61 15.24
C PHE A 41 -18.68 -0.13 15.45
N ALA A 42 -19.51 0.80 14.97
CA ALA A 42 -19.20 2.23 15.03
C ALA A 42 -19.06 2.74 16.48
N SER A 43 -19.87 2.20 17.39
CA SER A 43 -19.79 2.48 18.84
C SER A 43 -18.54 1.89 19.52
N ARG A 44 -17.97 0.83 18.93
CA ARG A 44 -16.82 0.07 19.45
C ARG A 44 -15.49 0.63 18.99
N PHE A 45 -15.44 1.22 17.79
CA PHE A 45 -14.27 1.90 17.23
C PHE A 45 -14.34 3.43 17.46
N ARG A 46 -14.54 3.84 18.71
CA ARG A 46 -14.38 5.25 19.09
C ARG A 46 -12.89 5.57 19.25
N ARG A 47 -12.51 6.85 19.17
CA ARG A 47 -11.14 7.28 19.44
C ARG A 47 -10.70 6.76 20.81
N ASN A 48 -9.51 6.18 20.89
CA ASN A 48 -8.93 5.61 22.11
C ASN A 48 -9.81 4.54 22.79
N ALA A 49 -10.62 3.80 22.01
CA ALA A 49 -11.52 2.78 22.55
C ALA A 49 -10.81 1.55 23.12
N PHE A 50 -9.55 1.31 22.74
CA PHE A 50 -8.78 0.15 23.16
C PHE A 50 -7.57 0.56 24.00
N GLY A 51 -7.20 -0.29 24.96
CA GLY A 51 -5.92 -0.20 25.66
C GLY A 51 -4.81 -0.92 24.89
N TRP A 52 -3.68 -1.17 25.56
CA TRP A 52 -2.47 -1.70 24.92
C TRP A 52 -2.60 -3.12 24.32
N ARG A 53 -3.56 -3.94 24.76
CA ARG A 53 -3.69 -5.34 24.30
C ARG A 53 -4.32 -5.43 22.91
N SER A 54 -3.65 -6.15 22.01
CA SER A 54 -4.10 -6.31 20.61
C SER A 54 -5.22 -7.35 20.39
N SER A 55 -5.46 -8.26 21.34
CA SER A 55 -6.43 -9.35 21.16
C SER A 55 -7.88 -8.87 20.95
N LEU A 56 -8.34 -7.95 21.80
CA LEU A 56 -9.69 -7.38 21.73
C LEU A 56 -9.93 -6.58 20.44
N PRO A 57 -9.10 -5.60 20.04
CA PRO A 57 -9.31 -4.87 18.79
C PRO A 57 -9.29 -5.79 17.57
N ILE A 58 -8.41 -6.79 17.51
CA ILE A 58 -8.40 -7.79 16.44
C ILE A 58 -9.72 -8.56 16.39
N GLN A 59 -10.26 -8.97 17.53
CA GLN A 59 -11.57 -9.63 17.60
C GLN A 59 -12.68 -8.69 17.09
N ARG A 60 -12.72 -7.44 17.57
CA ARG A 60 -13.74 -6.46 17.16
C ARG A 60 -13.68 -6.12 15.69
N LEU A 61 -12.48 -6.11 15.11
CA LEU A 61 -12.29 -5.88 13.68
C LEU A 61 -12.89 -7.02 12.86
N LYS A 62 -12.66 -8.28 13.27
CA LYS A 62 -13.29 -9.45 12.63
C LYS A 62 -14.81 -9.42 12.73
N GLU A 63 -15.35 -9.03 13.89
CA GLU A 63 -16.79 -8.86 14.10
C GLU A 63 -17.37 -7.79 13.15
N ALA A 64 -16.71 -6.63 13.05
CA ALA A 64 -17.12 -5.51 12.19
C ALA A 64 -17.12 -5.89 10.69
N VAL A 65 -16.05 -6.55 10.23
CA VAL A 65 -15.97 -7.05 8.85
C VAL A 65 -17.07 -8.08 8.57
N SER A 66 -17.41 -8.93 9.54
CA SER A 66 -18.48 -9.91 9.41
C SER A 66 -19.87 -9.25 9.36
N GLU A 67 -20.11 -8.23 10.17
CA GLU A 67 -21.31 -7.40 10.16
C GLU A 67 -21.52 -6.75 8.77
N ILE A 68 -20.49 -6.09 8.24
CA ILE A 68 -20.52 -5.45 6.92
C ILE A 68 -20.78 -6.48 5.81
N ARG A 69 -20.08 -7.61 5.82
CA ARG A 69 -20.27 -8.69 4.84
C ARG A 69 -21.68 -9.27 4.87
N SER A 70 -22.32 -9.32 6.03
CA SER A 70 -23.70 -9.77 6.15
C SER A 70 -24.65 -8.80 5.43
N VAL A 71 -24.50 -7.49 5.68
CA VAL A 71 -25.30 -6.44 5.02
C VAL A 71 -25.06 -6.41 3.51
N ALA A 72 -23.83 -6.67 3.06
CA ALA A 72 -23.47 -6.69 1.64
C ALA A 72 -24.26 -7.73 0.81
N ARG A 73 -24.90 -8.72 1.45
CA ARG A 73 -25.76 -9.70 0.79
C ARG A 73 -27.09 -9.11 0.34
N THR A 74 -27.57 -8.07 1.02
CA THR A 74 -28.87 -7.45 0.76
C THR A 74 -28.75 -6.03 0.24
N ASP A 75 -27.78 -5.26 0.73
CA ASP A 75 -27.58 -3.86 0.38
C ASP A 75 -26.07 -3.56 0.27
N ARG A 76 -25.58 -3.54 -0.97
CA ARG A 76 -24.16 -3.32 -1.27
C ARG A 76 -23.74 -1.87 -1.03
N ALA A 77 -24.61 -0.90 -1.32
CA ALA A 77 -24.30 0.52 -1.15
C ALA A 77 -24.18 0.86 0.35
N LEU A 78 -25.11 0.37 1.16
CA LEU A 78 -25.03 0.53 2.61
C LEU A 78 -23.80 -0.15 3.19
N ALA A 79 -23.49 -1.39 2.76
CA ALA A 79 -22.31 -2.10 3.23
C ALA A 79 -21.01 -1.39 2.85
N ALA A 80 -20.92 -0.81 1.65
CA ALA A 80 -19.77 -0.02 1.23
C ALA A 80 -19.61 1.27 2.07
N ASP A 81 -20.70 2.00 2.35
CA ASP A 81 -20.65 3.15 3.26
C ASP A 81 -20.21 2.74 4.67
N GLY A 82 -20.66 1.58 5.16
CA GLY A 82 -20.20 0.98 6.42
C GLY A 82 -18.73 0.58 6.40
N ALA A 83 -18.22 0.07 5.28
CA ALA A 83 -16.80 -0.24 5.09
C ALA A 83 -15.94 1.02 5.14
N VAL A 84 -16.34 2.07 4.44
CA VAL A 84 -15.70 3.39 4.47
C VAL A 84 -15.68 3.93 5.92
N LEU A 85 -16.83 3.89 6.60
CA LEU A 85 -16.94 4.30 8.00
C LEU A 85 -16.05 3.48 8.94
N LEU A 86 -15.90 2.16 8.74
CA LEU A 86 -15.01 1.35 9.57
C LEU A 86 -13.55 1.79 9.38
N LEU A 87 -13.10 1.93 8.14
CA LEU A 87 -11.71 2.31 7.80
C LEU A 87 -11.32 3.66 8.40
N GLU A 88 -12.19 4.67 8.32
CA GLU A 88 -12.01 5.98 8.97
C GLU A 88 -11.76 5.89 10.48
N LYS A 89 -12.35 4.88 11.11
CA LYS A 89 -12.37 4.75 12.57
C LYS A 89 -11.23 3.87 13.09
N LEU A 90 -10.49 3.19 12.22
CA LEU A 90 -9.43 2.26 12.65
C LEU A 90 -8.28 2.99 13.34
N SER A 91 -7.61 3.90 12.62
CA SER A 91 -6.43 4.58 13.15
C SER A 91 -6.66 5.25 14.51
N PRO A 92 -7.66 6.14 14.68
CA PRO A 92 -7.89 6.79 15.97
C PRO A 92 -8.37 5.83 17.06
N ALA A 93 -8.97 4.68 16.73
CA ALA A 93 -9.36 3.68 17.74
C ALA A 93 -8.17 2.84 18.22
N LEU A 94 -7.19 2.60 17.35
CA LEU A 94 -6.05 1.69 17.57
C LEU A 94 -4.78 2.38 18.07
N GLU A 95 -4.79 3.71 18.21
CA GLU A 95 -3.64 4.55 18.56
C GLU A 95 -2.82 4.05 19.77
N HIS A 96 -3.46 3.50 20.79
CA HIS A 96 -2.80 3.02 22.02
C HIS A 96 -2.54 1.51 22.06
N VAL A 97 -2.84 0.78 20.99
CA VAL A 97 -2.68 -0.67 20.95
C VAL A 97 -1.23 -1.01 20.59
N ASP A 98 -0.63 -1.96 21.30
CA ASP A 98 0.69 -2.47 20.95
C ASP A 98 0.62 -3.33 19.68
N SER A 99 1.32 -2.85 18.64
CA SER A 99 1.39 -3.46 17.31
C SER A 99 2.70 -4.21 17.06
N SER A 100 3.63 -4.25 18.03
CA SER A 100 4.99 -4.81 17.89
C SER A 100 5.03 -6.27 17.38
N SER A 101 4.04 -7.08 17.75
CA SER A 101 3.91 -8.47 17.28
C SER A 101 3.55 -8.60 15.79
N GLY A 102 3.18 -7.52 15.12
CA GLY A 102 2.68 -7.51 13.74
C GLY A 102 1.27 -8.11 13.56
N ALA A 103 0.69 -8.72 14.60
CA ALA A 103 -0.62 -9.38 14.54
C ALA A 103 -1.76 -8.39 14.26
N LEU A 104 -1.69 -7.19 14.85
CA LEU A 104 -2.66 -6.13 14.63
C LEU A 104 -2.59 -5.59 13.20
N GLY A 105 -1.40 -5.19 12.73
CA GLY A 105 -1.20 -4.74 11.35
C GLY A 105 -1.66 -5.78 10.33
N SER A 106 -1.33 -7.06 10.55
CA SER A 106 -1.83 -8.16 9.71
C SER A 106 -3.36 -8.28 9.71
N ALA A 107 -4.02 -8.00 10.84
CA ALA A 107 -5.48 -8.03 10.92
C ALA A 107 -6.11 -6.84 10.20
N VAL A 108 -5.51 -5.65 10.29
CA VAL A 108 -5.96 -4.45 9.57
C VAL A 108 -5.78 -4.61 8.06
N ASN A 109 -4.61 -5.07 7.59
CA ASN A 109 -4.38 -5.34 6.17
C ASN A 109 -5.40 -6.32 5.59
N ARG A 110 -5.69 -7.43 6.30
CA ARG A 110 -6.75 -8.36 5.88
C ARG A 110 -8.15 -7.75 5.88
N ALA A 111 -8.42 -6.79 6.76
CA ALA A 111 -9.69 -6.07 6.75
C ALA A 111 -9.77 -5.15 5.53
N ILE A 112 -8.70 -4.42 5.21
CA ILE A 112 -8.61 -3.57 4.00
C ILE A 112 -8.82 -4.43 2.74
N GLU A 113 -8.07 -5.54 2.60
CA GLU A 113 -8.21 -6.49 1.48
C GLU A 113 -9.64 -7.04 1.35
N ALA A 114 -10.34 -7.21 2.47
CA ALA A 114 -11.72 -7.69 2.48
C ALA A 114 -12.76 -6.62 2.13
N LEU A 115 -12.49 -5.36 2.46
CA LEU A 115 -13.44 -4.24 2.36
C LEU A 115 -13.30 -3.46 1.07
N VAL A 116 -12.09 -3.29 0.55
CA VAL A 116 -11.81 -2.58 -0.72
C VAL A 116 -12.67 -3.13 -1.87
N PRO A 117 -12.75 -4.46 -2.12
CA PRO A 117 -13.59 -5.00 -3.18
C PRO A 117 -15.09 -4.73 -2.97
N LEU A 118 -15.55 -4.66 -1.72
CA LEU A 118 -16.95 -4.33 -1.41
C LEU A 118 -17.27 -2.87 -1.72
N ILE A 119 -16.34 -1.95 -1.42
CA ILE A 119 -16.48 -0.53 -1.74
C ILE A 119 -16.43 -0.32 -3.27
N ALA A 120 -15.49 -0.98 -3.95
CA ALA A 120 -15.36 -0.90 -5.40
C ALA A 120 -16.61 -1.43 -6.12
N ALA A 121 -17.14 -2.58 -5.69
CA ALA A 121 -18.29 -3.23 -6.34
C ALA A 121 -19.66 -2.58 -6.08
N ALA A 122 -19.76 -1.59 -5.19
CA ALA A 122 -21.03 -0.92 -4.91
C ALA A 122 -21.42 0.03 -6.05
N ASP A 123 -22.61 -0.17 -6.63
CA ASP A 123 -23.17 0.76 -7.61
C ASP A 123 -23.80 1.96 -6.88
N VAL A 124 -23.14 3.11 -6.99
CA VAL A 124 -23.53 4.36 -6.32
C VAL A 124 -23.30 5.54 -7.25
N ALA A 125 -24.03 6.63 -7.01
CA ALA A 125 -23.83 7.87 -7.74
C ALA A 125 -22.37 8.36 -7.66
N PRO A 126 -21.80 8.95 -8.73
CA PRO A 126 -20.41 9.43 -8.74
C PRO A 126 -20.06 10.32 -7.55
N ALA A 127 -20.94 11.26 -7.19
CA ALA A 127 -20.75 12.16 -6.05
C ALA A 127 -20.65 11.42 -4.69
N ALA A 128 -21.32 10.27 -4.52
CA ALA A 128 -21.19 9.47 -3.30
C ALA A 128 -19.83 8.77 -3.25
N ARG A 129 -19.34 8.28 -4.41
CA ARG A 129 -18.02 7.65 -4.53
C ARG A 129 -16.89 8.65 -4.30
N GLU A 130 -16.96 9.83 -4.92
CA GLU A 130 -16.01 10.92 -4.69
C GLU A 130 -15.91 11.26 -3.20
N ARG A 131 -17.07 11.42 -2.54
CA ARG A 131 -17.12 11.67 -1.11
C ARG A 131 -16.49 10.56 -0.27
N TRP A 132 -16.70 9.30 -0.62
CA TRP A 132 -16.05 8.19 0.09
C TRP A 132 -14.53 8.26 -0.03
N LEU A 133 -14.00 8.55 -1.22
CA LEU A 133 -12.57 8.71 -1.43
C LEU A 133 -12.01 9.90 -0.65
N GLU A 134 -12.72 11.03 -0.61
CA GLU A 134 -12.31 12.20 0.19
C GLU A 134 -12.21 11.86 1.68
N ARG A 135 -13.21 11.17 2.24
CA ARG A 135 -13.19 10.75 3.65
C ARG A 135 -12.09 9.73 3.95
N LEU A 136 -11.84 8.78 3.05
CA LEU A 136 -10.74 7.82 3.19
C LEU A 136 -9.36 8.50 3.09
N PHE A 137 -9.25 9.56 2.29
CA PHE A 137 -8.00 10.30 2.13
C PHE A 137 -7.72 11.16 3.36
N GLU A 138 -8.77 11.77 3.95
CA GLU A 138 -8.68 12.41 5.26
C GLU A 138 -8.22 11.41 6.33
N ALA A 139 -8.80 10.20 6.36
CA ALA A 139 -8.38 9.16 7.30
C ALA A 139 -6.90 8.76 7.13
N LEU A 140 -6.40 8.68 5.89
CA LEU A 140 -4.98 8.42 5.61
C LEU A 140 -4.08 9.55 6.12
N GLN A 141 -4.49 10.81 5.97
CA GLN A 141 -3.72 11.96 6.47
C GLN A 141 -3.70 12.02 8.00
N ASP A 142 -4.77 11.58 8.63
CA ASP A 142 -4.89 11.49 10.08
C ASP A 142 -4.24 10.21 10.68
N ASP A 143 -3.65 9.34 9.85
CA ASP A 143 -3.09 8.04 10.25
C ASP A 143 -1.72 8.19 10.96
N GLN A 144 -1.74 8.72 12.19
CA GLN A 144 -0.53 9.03 12.97
C GLN A 144 0.39 7.82 13.18
N MET A 145 -0.21 6.65 13.41
CA MET A 145 0.46 5.35 13.36
C MET A 145 -0.05 4.66 12.10
N PRO A 146 0.80 4.25 11.14
CA PRO A 146 0.39 3.85 9.79
C PRO A 146 -0.34 2.50 9.77
N TYR A 147 -1.54 2.44 10.33
CA TYR A 147 -2.35 1.23 10.39
C TYR A 147 -3.10 0.99 9.09
N ILE A 148 -3.50 2.06 8.40
CA ILE A 148 -4.30 1.99 7.18
C ILE A 148 -3.53 2.43 5.93
N GLU A 149 -2.21 2.66 6.02
CA GLU A 149 -1.35 3.07 4.90
C GLU A 149 -1.51 2.18 3.65
N SER A 150 -1.76 0.87 3.84
CA SER A 150 -1.95 -0.10 2.76
C SER A 150 -3.22 0.18 1.93
N LEU A 151 -4.16 0.96 2.46
CA LEU A 151 -5.31 1.46 1.69
C LEU A 151 -4.87 2.30 0.48
N GLY A 152 -3.74 2.99 0.59
CA GLY A 152 -3.17 3.76 -0.52
C GLY A 152 -2.80 2.89 -1.73
N GLU A 153 -2.42 1.63 -1.52
CA GLU A 153 -2.13 0.70 -2.62
C GLU A 153 -3.39 0.39 -3.45
N HIS A 154 -4.56 0.47 -2.82
CA HIS A 154 -5.85 0.16 -3.41
C HIS A 154 -6.57 1.37 -4.00
N TRP A 155 -5.96 2.55 -4.01
CA TRP A 155 -6.63 3.81 -4.39
C TRP A 155 -7.24 3.77 -5.80
N GLY A 156 -6.47 3.28 -6.78
CA GLY A 156 -6.95 3.10 -8.15
C GLY A 156 -8.13 2.13 -8.26
N THR A 157 -8.17 1.08 -7.42
CA THR A 157 -9.31 0.14 -7.35
C THR A 157 -10.55 0.82 -6.79
N LEU A 158 -10.40 1.68 -5.76
CA LEU A 158 -11.52 2.41 -5.14
C LEU A 158 -12.13 3.46 -6.09
N CYS A 159 -11.31 4.01 -7.00
CA CYS A 159 -11.76 4.94 -8.03
C CYS A 159 -12.73 4.30 -9.04
N VAL A 160 -12.60 2.99 -9.30
CA VAL A 160 -13.41 2.17 -10.24
C VAL A 160 -13.32 2.58 -11.72
N THR A 161 -13.27 3.87 -12.02
CA THR A 161 -13.19 4.41 -13.38
C THR A 161 -11.83 5.06 -13.63
N PRO A 162 -11.26 4.93 -14.84
CA PRO A 162 -10.02 5.62 -15.20
C PRO A 162 -10.14 7.15 -15.10
N SER A 163 -11.31 7.73 -15.35
CA SER A 163 -11.54 9.17 -15.25
C SER A 163 -11.41 9.66 -13.81
N LEU A 164 -12.09 9.02 -12.86
CA LEU A 164 -11.98 9.40 -11.45
C LEU A 164 -10.57 9.15 -10.91
N ALA A 165 -9.90 8.08 -11.37
CA ALA A 165 -8.51 7.84 -11.03
C ALA A 165 -7.60 8.96 -11.57
N SER A 166 -7.83 9.43 -12.80
CA SER A 166 -7.09 10.57 -13.36
C SER A 166 -7.33 11.85 -12.57
N ASP A 167 -8.58 12.14 -12.18
CA ASP A 167 -8.90 13.34 -11.38
C ASP A 167 -8.17 13.33 -10.03
N TRP A 168 -8.08 12.17 -9.38
CA TRP A 168 -7.29 12.00 -8.16
C TRP A 168 -5.79 12.13 -8.40
N ALA A 169 -5.28 11.58 -9.51
CA ALA A 169 -3.88 11.75 -9.89
C ALA A 169 -3.54 13.24 -10.11
N ASP A 170 -4.39 13.99 -10.82
CA ASP A 170 -4.20 15.42 -11.07
C ASP A 170 -4.22 16.26 -9.78
N ARG A 171 -5.04 15.86 -8.80
CA ARG A 171 -5.07 16.48 -7.46
C ARG A 171 -3.78 16.22 -6.67
N LEU A 172 -3.25 15.00 -6.71
CA LEU A 172 -2.14 14.57 -5.84
C LEU A 172 -0.76 14.84 -6.43
N LEU A 173 -0.60 14.70 -7.75
CA LEU A 173 0.68 14.73 -8.43
C LEU A 173 1.47 16.04 -8.20
N PRO A 174 0.87 17.25 -8.25
CA PRO A 174 1.61 18.49 -8.01
C PRO A 174 2.26 18.53 -6.63
N LEU A 175 1.52 18.09 -5.60
CA LEU A 175 2.02 18.06 -4.23
C LEU A 175 3.06 16.96 -4.02
N VAL A 176 2.85 15.77 -4.59
CA VAL A 176 3.85 14.70 -4.56
C VAL A 176 5.15 15.18 -5.20
N THR A 177 5.08 15.79 -6.37
CA THR A 177 6.23 16.39 -7.07
C THR A 177 6.94 17.41 -6.19
N HIS A 178 6.19 18.34 -5.59
CA HIS A 178 6.74 19.37 -4.71
C HIS A 178 7.47 18.77 -3.49
N VAL A 179 6.85 17.81 -2.80
CA VAL A 179 7.42 17.14 -1.63
C VAL A 179 8.70 16.37 -1.99
N LEU A 180 8.76 15.79 -3.19
CA LEU A 180 9.94 15.07 -3.66
C LEU A 180 11.08 16.00 -4.09
N GLU A 181 10.79 17.23 -4.53
CA GLU A 181 11.79 18.25 -4.89
C GLU A 181 12.30 19.04 -3.68
N ALA A 182 11.48 19.19 -2.64
CA ALA A 182 11.84 19.95 -1.46
C ALA A 182 13.07 19.35 -0.75
N GLU A 183 13.96 20.23 -0.27
CA GLU A 183 15.13 19.83 0.52
C GLU A 183 14.71 19.18 1.84
N GLY A 184 15.49 18.21 2.31
CA GLY A 184 15.26 17.53 3.58
C GLY A 184 14.26 16.36 3.54
N PHE A 185 14.06 15.73 4.70
CA PHE A 185 13.23 14.54 4.86
C PHE A 185 11.73 14.86 4.98
N ASN A 186 11.13 15.28 3.87
CA ASN A 186 9.67 15.41 3.72
C ASN A 186 8.99 14.06 3.40
N TYR A 187 7.85 13.82 4.05
CA TYR A 187 6.98 12.66 3.81
C TYR A 187 5.58 13.16 3.46
N PHE A 188 4.93 12.50 2.50
CA PHE A 188 3.55 12.75 2.16
C PHE A 188 2.82 11.42 1.95
N VAL A 189 1.71 11.23 2.68
CA VAL A 189 0.92 10.00 2.63
C VAL A 189 0.31 9.76 1.24
N GLY A 190 0.12 10.81 0.45
CA GLY A 190 -0.49 10.74 -0.88
C GLY A 190 0.40 10.16 -1.99
N VAL A 191 1.67 9.84 -1.74
CA VAL A 191 2.57 9.27 -2.76
C VAL A 191 2.02 7.95 -3.31
N VAL A 192 1.67 7.00 -2.45
CA VAL A 192 1.15 5.68 -2.89
C VAL A 192 -0.25 5.80 -3.53
N PRO A 193 -1.23 6.54 -2.94
CA PRO A 193 -2.49 6.85 -3.62
C PRO A 193 -2.30 7.47 -5.01
N CYS A 194 -1.35 8.38 -5.19
CA CYS A 194 -1.04 9.00 -6.48
C CYS A 194 -0.55 7.96 -7.50
N LEU A 195 0.43 7.12 -7.12
CA LEU A 195 0.94 6.04 -7.99
C LEU A 195 -0.18 5.06 -8.38
N SER A 196 -1.01 4.66 -7.41
CA SER A 196 -2.15 3.76 -7.63
C SER A 196 -3.22 4.38 -8.56
N ALA A 197 -3.49 5.68 -8.40
CA ALA A 197 -4.41 6.43 -9.25
C ALA A 197 -3.88 6.59 -10.69
N LEU A 198 -2.61 6.98 -10.86
CA LEU A 198 -1.96 7.05 -12.18
C LEU A 198 -2.02 5.69 -12.89
N TYR A 199 -1.78 4.59 -12.17
CA TYR A 199 -1.80 3.25 -12.74
C TYR A 199 -3.20 2.88 -13.22
N ALA A 200 -4.23 3.10 -12.41
CA ALA A 200 -5.62 2.84 -12.79
C ALA A 200 -6.13 3.75 -13.92
N ALA A 201 -5.58 4.96 -14.04
CA ALA A 201 -5.85 5.87 -15.15
C ALA A 201 -5.11 5.50 -16.45
N GLY A 202 -4.18 4.54 -16.42
CA GLY A 202 -3.33 4.19 -17.56
C GLY A 202 -2.23 5.20 -17.89
N ARG A 203 -1.94 6.11 -16.95
CA ARG A 203 -0.94 7.20 -17.09
C ARG A 203 0.46 6.70 -16.75
N PHE A 204 0.89 5.65 -17.45
CA PHE A 204 2.06 4.85 -17.11
C PHE A 204 3.39 5.62 -17.24
N GLU A 205 3.55 6.47 -18.24
CA GLU A 205 4.79 7.24 -18.43
C GLU A 205 5.03 8.23 -17.27
N GLU A 206 3.97 8.79 -16.67
CA GLU A 206 4.10 9.68 -15.51
C GLU A 206 4.57 8.94 -14.26
N ILE A 207 4.16 7.67 -14.09
CA ILE A 207 4.68 6.81 -13.02
C ILE A 207 6.18 6.56 -13.22
N VAL A 208 6.58 6.22 -14.45
CA VAL A 208 7.98 5.94 -14.78
C VAL A 208 8.84 7.18 -14.54
N GLU A 209 8.37 8.37 -14.92
CA GLU A 209 9.09 9.62 -14.70
C GLU A 209 9.18 9.99 -13.22
N LEU A 210 8.08 9.85 -12.47
CA LEU A 210 8.04 10.20 -11.05
C LEU A 210 9.02 9.35 -10.22
N VAL A 211 9.10 8.05 -10.52
CA VAL A 211 9.91 7.08 -9.77
C VAL A 211 11.41 7.17 -10.09
N ARG A 212 11.83 7.89 -11.14
CA ARG A 212 13.26 8.15 -11.44
C ARG A 212 13.93 9.02 -10.38
N ARG A 213 13.16 9.75 -9.57
CA ARG A 213 13.67 10.61 -8.51
C ARG A 213 14.28 9.77 -7.39
N ASP A 214 15.46 10.14 -6.89
CA ASP A 214 16.22 9.36 -5.89
C ASP A 214 15.42 9.01 -4.63
N ARG A 215 14.49 9.87 -4.24
CA ARG A 215 13.62 9.69 -3.07
C ARG A 215 12.62 8.54 -3.20
N LEU A 216 12.36 8.05 -4.42
CA LEU A 216 11.50 6.90 -4.69
C LEU A 216 12.32 5.66 -5.08
N SER A 217 13.57 5.57 -4.63
CA SER A 217 14.47 4.43 -4.95
C SER A 217 14.07 3.10 -4.29
N SER A 218 13.22 3.13 -3.26
CA SER A 218 12.74 1.91 -2.60
C SER A 218 11.83 1.08 -3.50
N TRP A 219 11.92 -0.26 -3.38
CA TRP A 219 11.09 -1.22 -4.13
C TRP A 219 9.59 -0.93 -4.00
N TRP A 220 9.13 -0.48 -2.82
CA TRP A 220 7.71 -0.22 -2.55
C TRP A 220 7.09 0.80 -3.52
N TYR A 221 7.89 1.75 -4.00
CA TYR A 221 7.50 2.71 -5.04
C TYR A 221 7.86 2.20 -6.43
N ARG A 222 9.06 1.63 -6.61
CA ARG A 222 9.55 1.19 -7.91
C ARG A 222 8.72 0.09 -8.56
N ARG A 223 8.06 -0.77 -7.77
CA ARG A 223 7.15 -1.78 -8.32
C ARG A 223 6.07 -1.18 -9.23
N TRP A 224 5.57 0.02 -8.92
CA TRP A 224 4.57 0.70 -9.76
C TRP A 224 5.12 1.04 -11.15
N ALA A 225 6.35 1.53 -11.21
CA ALA A 225 7.01 1.82 -12.48
C ALA A 225 7.42 0.55 -13.23
N VAL A 226 7.77 -0.53 -12.52
CA VAL A 226 8.02 -1.85 -13.13
C VAL A 226 6.76 -2.36 -13.81
N ASP A 227 5.62 -2.38 -13.12
CA ASP A 227 4.33 -2.81 -13.67
C ASP A 227 3.91 -1.90 -14.84
N ALA A 228 4.07 -0.58 -14.69
CA ALA A 228 3.80 0.40 -15.75
C ALA A 228 4.65 0.17 -17.02
N LEU A 229 5.94 -0.17 -16.88
CA LEU A 229 6.82 -0.51 -18.01
C LEU A 229 6.38 -1.78 -18.72
N VAL A 230 5.87 -2.78 -17.98
CA VAL A 230 5.28 -3.99 -18.59
C VAL A 230 4.04 -3.62 -19.40
N CYS A 231 3.14 -2.79 -18.86
CA CYS A 231 1.96 -2.30 -19.59
C CYS A 231 2.31 -1.48 -20.85
N LEU A 232 3.43 -0.76 -20.83
CA LEU A 232 3.97 -0.02 -21.98
C LEU A 232 4.68 -0.93 -23.01
N GLY A 233 4.74 -2.25 -22.78
CA GLY A 233 5.43 -3.18 -23.68
C GLY A 233 6.96 -3.10 -23.59
N ARG A 234 7.51 -2.69 -22.43
CA ARG A 234 8.96 -2.50 -22.19
C ARG A 234 9.47 -3.45 -21.09
N PRO A 235 9.30 -4.77 -21.19
CA PRO A 235 9.66 -5.73 -20.14
C PRO A 235 11.16 -5.73 -19.80
N GLY A 236 12.02 -5.46 -20.78
CA GLY A 236 13.46 -5.35 -20.54
C GLY A 236 13.83 -4.15 -19.65
N ASP A 237 13.12 -3.03 -19.77
CA ASP A 237 13.30 -1.85 -18.92
C ASP A 237 12.77 -2.13 -17.52
N ALA A 238 11.62 -2.81 -17.43
CA ALA A 238 11.02 -3.25 -16.17
C ALA A 238 11.97 -4.14 -15.37
N LEU A 239 12.61 -5.12 -16.01
CA LEU A 239 13.61 -5.99 -15.40
C LEU A 239 14.83 -5.20 -14.88
N ARG A 240 15.35 -4.26 -15.67
CA ARG A 240 16.48 -3.42 -15.23
C ARG A 240 16.13 -2.58 -14.01
N LEU A 241 14.93 -1.99 -13.98
CA LEU A 241 14.47 -1.21 -12.83
C LEU A 241 14.25 -2.09 -11.59
N ALA A 242 13.69 -3.28 -11.76
CA ALA A 242 13.51 -4.23 -10.67
C ALA A 242 14.84 -4.68 -10.07
N GLU A 243 15.83 -5.05 -10.90
CA GLU A 243 17.19 -5.36 -10.44
C GLU A 243 17.87 -4.19 -9.75
N ALA A 244 17.71 -2.97 -10.26
CA ALA A 244 18.27 -1.76 -9.65
C ALA A 244 17.66 -1.44 -8.27
N SER A 245 16.57 -2.12 -7.88
CA SER A 245 15.90 -1.96 -6.58
C SER A 245 16.39 -2.92 -5.50
N ARG A 246 17.32 -3.82 -5.85
CA ARG A 246 17.94 -4.78 -4.93
C ARG A 246 18.96 -4.10 -4.03
N GLY A 247 19.25 -4.72 -2.89
CA GLY A 247 20.24 -4.20 -1.95
C GLY A 247 19.82 -4.32 -0.49
N LEU A 248 20.43 -3.50 0.37
CA LEU A 248 20.21 -3.55 1.80
C LEU A 248 18.73 -3.28 2.13
N ASN A 249 18.11 -4.18 2.90
CA ASN A 249 16.70 -4.16 3.29
C ASN A 249 15.68 -4.29 2.14
N ALA A 250 16.12 -4.58 0.92
CA ALA A 250 15.21 -4.83 -0.19
C ALA A 250 14.44 -6.15 0.01
N PRO A 251 13.15 -6.24 -0.36
CA PRO A 251 12.40 -7.48 -0.29
C PRO A 251 12.79 -8.40 -1.45
N GLU A 252 13.97 -9.01 -1.36
CA GLU A 252 14.60 -9.80 -2.43
C GLU A 252 13.67 -10.83 -3.06
N SER A 253 12.90 -11.56 -2.25
CA SER A 253 11.92 -12.52 -2.79
C SER A 253 10.78 -11.88 -3.57
N ALA A 254 10.34 -10.66 -3.22
CA ALA A 254 9.31 -9.94 -3.97
C ALA A 254 9.85 -9.42 -5.30
N ILE A 255 11.07 -8.89 -5.31
CA ILE A 255 11.76 -8.46 -6.53
C ILE A 255 11.96 -9.67 -7.45
N ALA A 256 12.50 -10.77 -6.93
CA ALA A 256 12.73 -12.00 -7.69
C ALA A 256 11.45 -12.57 -8.28
N ARG A 257 10.32 -12.57 -7.54
CA ARG A 257 9.01 -12.99 -8.09
C ARG A 257 8.57 -12.11 -9.25
N THR A 258 8.81 -10.80 -9.17
CA THR A 258 8.43 -9.86 -10.22
C THR A 258 9.28 -10.08 -11.47
N CYS A 259 10.61 -10.17 -11.31
CA CYS A 259 11.51 -10.48 -12.42
C CYS A 259 11.21 -11.86 -13.05
N GLU A 260 10.96 -12.89 -12.23
CA GLU A 260 10.57 -14.22 -12.70
C GLU A 260 9.30 -14.16 -13.56
N THR A 261 8.27 -13.43 -13.09
CA THR A 261 7.00 -13.30 -13.80
C THR A 261 7.19 -12.63 -15.15
N ILE A 262 7.93 -11.51 -15.19
CA ILE A 262 8.21 -10.77 -16.44
C ILE A 262 8.92 -11.66 -17.47
N LEU A 263 9.93 -12.44 -17.04
CA LEU A 263 10.64 -13.34 -17.94
C LEU A 263 9.77 -14.51 -18.42
N LEU A 264 8.96 -15.10 -17.54
CA LEU A 264 8.05 -16.19 -17.92
C LEU A 264 7.00 -15.71 -18.93
N GLU A 265 6.40 -14.54 -18.72
CA GLU A 265 5.45 -13.93 -19.65
C GLU A 265 6.11 -13.55 -20.99
N SER A 266 7.40 -13.25 -20.97
CA SER A 266 8.22 -13.00 -22.17
C SER A 266 8.71 -14.29 -22.85
N GLY A 267 8.35 -15.48 -22.37
CA GLY A 267 8.79 -16.77 -22.91
C GLY A 267 10.24 -17.15 -22.59
N MET A 268 10.91 -16.39 -21.73
CA MET A 268 12.31 -16.58 -21.33
C MET A 268 12.43 -17.53 -20.13
N THR A 269 11.82 -18.72 -20.25
CA THR A 269 11.67 -19.67 -19.14
C THR A 269 13.00 -20.15 -18.57
N GLU A 270 14.01 -20.36 -19.42
CA GLU A 270 15.34 -20.81 -18.98
C GLU A 270 16.03 -19.74 -18.14
N GLU A 271 16.02 -18.48 -18.59
CA GLU A 271 16.60 -17.37 -17.83
C GLU A 271 15.83 -17.11 -16.52
N ALA A 272 14.50 -17.19 -16.55
CA ALA A 272 13.67 -17.08 -15.34
C ALA A 272 14.07 -18.13 -14.29
N TYR A 273 14.29 -19.37 -14.75
CA TYR A 273 14.72 -20.46 -13.90
C TYR A 273 16.09 -20.20 -13.28
N GLU A 274 17.09 -19.93 -14.13
CA GLU A 274 18.48 -19.77 -13.72
C GLU A 274 18.68 -18.62 -12.73
N ARG A 275 17.98 -17.50 -12.93
CA ARG A 275 18.21 -16.27 -12.16
C ARG A 275 17.31 -16.12 -10.95
N TYR A 276 16.06 -16.59 -11.01
CA TYR A 276 15.03 -16.20 -10.03
C TYR A 276 14.29 -17.35 -9.36
N ALA A 277 14.27 -18.56 -9.93
CA ALA A 277 13.41 -19.63 -9.43
C ALA A 277 13.54 -19.89 -7.92
N PHE A 278 14.76 -19.88 -7.38
CA PHE A 278 14.98 -20.17 -5.97
C PHE A 278 14.52 -19.02 -5.06
N ALA A 279 14.95 -17.78 -5.34
CA ALA A 279 14.60 -16.62 -4.54
C ALA A 279 13.09 -16.28 -4.62
N ALA A 280 12.48 -16.50 -5.78
CA ALA A 280 11.07 -16.22 -6.04
C ALA A 280 10.11 -17.24 -5.40
N ASN A 281 10.51 -18.51 -5.33
CA ASN A 281 9.65 -19.61 -4.88
C ASN A 281 10.01 -20.16 -3.49
N ARG A 282 10.87 -19.47 -2.73
CA ARG A 282 11.19 -19.85 -1.35
C ARG A 282 9.92 -19.90 -0.48
N ALA A 283 9.68 -21.04 0.13
CA ALA A 283 8.55 -21.31 1.01
C ALA A 283 9.03 -21.70 2.42
N GLY A 284 8.08 -21.95 3.33
CA GLY A 284 8.40 -22.27 4.73
C GLY A 284 9.16 -23.59 4.96
N THR A 285 9.29 -24.44 3.93
CA THR A 285 10.13 -25.66 3.98
C THR A 285 10.79 -25.91 2.63
N TYR A 286 11.94 -26.60 2.64
CA TYR A 286 12.63 -27.03 1.41
C TYR A 286 11.75 -27.85 0.47
N LEU A 287 10.95 -28.76 1.03
CA LEU A 287 10.02 -29.57 0.26
C LEU A 287 8.94 -28.71 -0.41
N ALA A 288 8.43 -27.69 0.28
CA ALA A 288 7.46 -26.76 -0.30
C ALA A 288 8.09 -25.91 -1.42
N THR A 289 9.32 -25.41 -1.21
CA THR A 289 10.09 -24.69 -2.24
C THR A 289 10.31 -25.55 -3.47
N PHE A 290 10.81 -26.78 -3.30
CA PHE A 290 11.04 -27.74 -4.38
C PHE A 290 9.76 -28.04 -5.18
N ARG A 291 8.64 -28.27 -4.48
CA ARG A 291 7.33 -28.51 -5.12
C ARG A 291 6.83 -27.28 -5.89
N ALA A 292 7.02 -26.08 -5.35
CA ALA A 292 6.63 -24.84 -6.01
C ALA A 292 7.41 -24.64 -7.32
N ILE A 293 8.74 -24.84 -7.29
CA ILE A 293 9.60 -24.73 -8.48
C ILE A 293 9.24 -25.81 -9.49
N THR A 294 9.12 -27.07 -9.08
CA THR A 294 8.75 -28.19 -9.98
C THR A 294 7.41 -27.95 -10.66
N LYS A 295 6.42 -27.39 -9.94
CA LYS A 295 5.12 -27.05 -10.50
C LYS A 295 5.22 -25.92 -11.53
N LYS A 296 6.05 -24.90 -11.27
CA LYS A 296 6.18 -23.72 -12.13
C LYS A 296 7.06 -23.97 -13.36
N TYR A 297 8.01 -24.91 -13.28
CA TYR A 297 8.94 -25.27 -14.36
C TYR A 297 8.78 -26.75 -14.78
N PRO A 298 7.65 -27.13 -15.41
CA PRO A 298 7.38 -28.53 -15.78
C PRO A 298 8.35 -29.10 -16.82
N GLY A 299 9.06 -28.24 -17.57
CA GLY A 299 10.09 -28.64 -18.53
C GLY A 299 11.44 -29.02 -17.90
N LYS A 300 11.65 -28.75 -16.61
CA LYS A 300 12.89 -29.09 -15.90
C LYS A 300 12.74 -30.41 -15.18
N ALA A 301 13.74 -31.29 -15.32
CA ALA A 301 13.74 -32.56 -14.62
C ALA A 301 13.77 -32.33 -13.10
N PRO A 302 12.92 -32.99 -12.30
CA PRO A 302 12.90 -32.80 -10.84
C PRO A 302 14.27 -33.06 -10.18
N ALA A 303 15.06 -33.99 -10.71
CA ALA A 303 16.42 -34.26 -10.23
C ALA A 303 17.36 -33.05 -10.42
N THR A 304 17.24 -32.35 -11.55
CA THR A 304 18.00 -31.11 -11.82
C THR A 304 17.60 -30.02 -10.82
N ILE A 305 16.29 -29.81 -10.63
CA ILE A 305 15.78 -28.81 -9.68
C ILE A 305 16.28 -29.08 -8.26
N LEU A 306 16.28 -30.35 -7.84
CA LEU A 306 16.78 -30.73 -6.53
C LEU A 306 18.29 -30.46 -6.41
N SER A 307 19.07 -30.85 -7.41
CA SER A 307 20.52 -30.62 -7.42
C SER A 307 20.87 -29.12 -7.38
N ASP A 308 20.13 -28.30 -8.13
CA ASP A 308 20.38 -26.87 -8.21
C ASP A 308 19.95 -26.17 -6.92
N LEU A 309 18.84 -26.59 -6.31
CA LEU A 309 18.41 -26.11 -4.99
C LEU A 309 19.46 -26.40 -3.92
N VAL A 310 19.99 -27.64 -3.86
CA VAL A 310 21.07 -28.01 -2.93
C VAL A 310 22.33 -27.17 -3.16
N ARG A 311 22.68 -26.90 -4.42
CA ARG A 311 23.84 -26.06 -4.75
C ARG A 311 23.63 -24.59 -4.38
N SER A 312 22.40 -24.09 -4.43
CA SER A 312 22.07 -22.70 -4.10
C SER A 312 22.13 -22.40 -2.59
N GLU A 313 22.08 -23.43 -1.73
CA GLU A 313 22.13 -23.31 -0.28
C GLU A 313 23.11 -24.32 0.37
N PRO A 314 24.43 -24.22 0.07
CA PRO A 314 25.40 -25.19 0.57
C PRO A 314 25.54 -25.08 2.09
N GLY A 315 25.21 -26.16 2.81
CA GLY A 315 25.37 -26.28 4.26
C GLY A 315 24.09 -26.12 5.10
N SER A 316 22.92 -26.14 4.46
CA SER A 316 21.60 -26.16 5.14
C SER A 316 21.09 -27.58 5.38
#